data_AF-A0A2D0HA67-F1
#
_entry.id   AF-A0A2D0HA67-F1
#
_cell.length_a   1.000
_cell.length_b   1.000
_cell.length_c   1.000
_cell.angle_alpha   90.00
_cell.angle_beta   90.00
_cell.angle_gamma   90.00
#
_symmetry.space_group_name_H-M   'P 1'
#
loop_
_entity.id
_entity.type
_entity.pdbx_description
1 polymer ?
#
loop_
_entity_poly.entity_id
_entity_poly.type
_entity_poly.pdbx_seq_one_letter_code
_entity_poly.pdbx_strand_id
1 'polypeptide(L)'
;PSHTVQLYDCNQNPTDLEYADSRGFGLGLGARVQHWLNSIEGLTEQLASEGIEFTGARLILIPRQTLCALLVRSLLTCYGNRTSDESSRLSLHFNVSVVNVDLAGRKVVIERESGYETVAYDLLVGADGIHSTIRSAMIISKPDETDFQQLQRPQVWKVLQLPMQPELQQSPPRIIRLEKRSAEFGLVFGACLPQKDGNFSALIFWQPVGSTDRINPCGIQP
;
A
#
# COMPACT_ATOMS: atom_id res chain seq x y z
N PRO A 1 -13.47 21.89 12.50
CA PRO A 1 -13.09 22.19 11.09
C PRO A 1 -13.94 21.39 10.09
N SER A 2 -14.65 22.07 9.18
CA SER A 2 -15.72 21.55 8.31
C SER A 2 -15.32 21.40 6.84
N HIS A 3 -14.13 20.90 6.54
CA HIS A 3 -13.74 20.62 5.15
C HIS A 3 -14.56 19.47 4.55
N THR A 4 -14.89 19.58 3.27
CA THR A 4 -15.35 18.49 2.39
C THR A 4 -14.14 17.90 1.69
N VAL A 5 -14.01 16.58 1.73
CA VAL A 5 -12.86 15.83 1.22
C VAL A 5 -13.33 14.95 0.07
N GLN A 6 -12.67 15.08 -1.07
CA GLN A 6 -12.80 14.15 -2.19
C GLN A 6 -11.50 13.35 -2.33
N LEU A 7 -11.60 12.04 -2.28
CA LEU A 7 -10.47 11.12 -2.45
C LEU A 7 -10.64 10.37 -3.76
N TYR A 8 -9.60 10.40 -4.59
CA TYR A 8 -9.53 9.67 -5.85
C TYR A 8 -8.45 8.59 -5.74
N ASP A 9 -8.81 7.35 -6.04
CA ASP A 9 -7.90 6.22 -6.08
C ASP A 9 -8.04 5.49 -7.42
N CYS A 10 -6.91 5.22 -8.08
CA CYS A 10 -6.88 4.50 -9.35
C CYS A 10 -7.18 3.00 -9.18
N ASN A 11 -7.05 2.47 -7.97
CA ASN A 11 -7.36 1.08 -7.67
C ASN A 11 -8.88 0.90 -7.49
N GLN A 12 -9.30 -0.35 -7.61
CA GLN A 12 -10.64 -0.75 -7.22
C GLN A 12 -10.87 -0.55 -5.73
N ASN A 13 -12.14 -0.47 -5.35
CA ASN A 13 -12.53 -0.33 -3.95
C ASN A 13 -12.03 -1.55 -3.15
N PRO A 14 -11.15 -1.37 -2.15
CA PRO A 14 -10.57 -2.48 -1.42
C PRO A 14 -11.59 -3.23 -0.56
N THR A 15 -12.81 -2.72 -0.39
CA THR A 15 -13.88 -3.45 0.31
C THR A 15 -14.60 -4.47 -0.58
N ASP A 16 -14.36 -4.46 -1.89
CA ASP A 16 -15.02 -5.35 -2.84
C ASP A 16 -14.33 -6.73 -2.78
N LEU A 17 -14.99 -7.67 -2.10
CA LEU A 17 -14.42 -8.95 -1.65
C LEU A 17 -14.00 -9.90 -2.78
N GLU A 18 -14.48 -9.70 -4.01
CA GLU A 18 -14.13 -10.56 -5.16
C GLU A 18 -12.69 -10.35 -5.65
N TYR A 19 -12.07 -9.22 -5.30
CA TYR A 19 -10.75 -8.82 -5.80
C TYR A 19 -9.63 -8.89 -4.76
N ALA A 20 -9.88 -9.53 -3.61
CA ALA A 20 -8.85 -9.82 -2.63
C ALA A 20 -7.91 -10.90 -3.19
N ASP A 21 -7.09 -10.52 -4.16
CA ASP A 21 -5.98 -11.33 -4.62
C ASP A 21 -5.04 -11.53 -3.43
N SER A 22 -5.17 -12.70 -2.79
CA SER A 22 -4.47 -13.12 -1.57
C SER A 22 -2.96 -13.27 -1.75
N ARG A 23 -2.44 -12.91 -2.93
CA ARG A 23 -1.03 -12.99 -3.31
C ARG A 23 -0.17 -11.84 -2.78
N GLY A 24 -0.74 -10.88 -2.05
CA GLY A 24 0.00 -9.84 -1.34
C GLY A 24 0.74 -10.40 -0.11
N PHE A 25 1.95 -9.91 0.16
CA PHE A 25 2.62 -10.17 1.44
C PHE A 25 2.11 -9.22 2.53
N GLY A 26 2.24 -9.63 3.79
CA GLY A 26 1.86 -8.79 4.93
C GLY A 26 2.75 -7.56 5.07
N LEU A 27 2.15 -6.42 5.38
CA LEU A 27 2.82 -5.20 5.79
C LEU A 27 3.03 -5.20 7.30
N GLY A 28 4.24 -4.88 7.72
CA GLY A 28 4.58 -4.73 9.13
C GLY A 28 4.18 -3.36 9.68
N LEU A 29 3.17 -3.31 10.53
CA LEU A 29 2.77 -2.11 11.28
C LEU A 29 3.61 -2.03 12.54
N GLY A 30 4.65 -1.21 12.55
CA GLY A 30 5.45 -0.95 13.74
C GLY A 30 4.78 0.03 14.72
N ALA A 31 5.39 0.24 15.88
CA ALA A 31 4.87 1.08 16.96
C ALA A 31 4.43 2.49 16.53
N ARG A 32 5.15 3.13 15.60
CA ARG A 32 4.79 4.47 15.09
C ARG A 32 3.45 4.46 14.36
N VAL A 33 3.24 3.48 13.48
CA VAL A 33 2.00 3.38 12.71
C VAL A 33 0.85 3.01 13.63
N GLN A 34 1.06 2.03 14.51
CA GLN A 34 0.07 1.64 15.52
C GLN A 34 -0.34 2.83 16.40
N HIS A 35 0.61 3.68 16.83
CA HIS A 35 0.29 4.87 17.61
C HIS A 35 -0.71 5.80 16.89
N TRP A 36 -0.54 6.02 15.59
CA TRP A 36 -1.49 6.81 14.79
C TRP A 36 -2.83 6.10 14.63
N LEU A 37 -2.83 4.78 14.41
CA LEU A 37 -4.06 4.02 14.20
C LEU A 37 -4.88 3.88 15.49
N ASN A 38 -4.24 3.93 16.66
CA ASN A 38 -4.91 3.91 17.96
C ASN A 38 -5.84 5.11 18.19
N SER A 39 -5.70 6.20 17.42
CA SER A 39 -6.64 7.33 17.50
C SER A 39 -7.95 7.08 16.76
N ILE A 40 -8.08 5.96 16.05
CA ILE A 40 -9.27 5.56 15.31
C ILE A 40 -9.99 4.49 16.13
N GLU A 41 -11.16 4.84 16.64
CA GLU A 41 -11.97 3.97 17.50
C GLU A 41 -12.26 2.61 16.82
N GLY A 42 -12.02 1.51 17.54
CA GLY A 42 -12.28 0.14 17.09
C GLY A 42 -11.32 -0.42 16.05
N LEU A 43 -10.42 0.40 15.47
CA LEU A 43 -9.49 -0.06 14.44
C LEU A 43 -8.39 -0.96 15.01
N THR A 44 -7.91 -0.68 16.22
CA THR A 44 -6.83 -1.45 16.86
C THR A 44 -7.23 -2.92 17.04
N GLU A 45 -8.44 -3.16 17.52
CA GLU A 45 -9.00 -4.49 17.73
C GLU A 45 -9.17 -5.24 16.41
N GLN A 46 -9.60 -4.54 15.36
CA GLN A 46 -9.73 -5.10 14.01
C GLN A 46 -8.37 -5.47 13.40
N LEU A 47 -7.35 -4.63 13.61
CA LEU A 47 -5.99 -4.93 13.15
C LEU A 47 -5.40 -6.14 13.88
N ALA A 48 -5.66 -6.27 15.17
CA ALA A 48 -5.25 -7.44 15.95
C ALA A 48 -6.02 -8.71 15.54
N SER A 49 -7.31 -8.58 15.19
CA SER A 49 -8.12 -9.73 14.76
C SER A 49 -7.77 -10.20 13.36
N GLU A 50 -7.41 -9.30 12.44
CA GLU A 50 -7.10 -9.62 11.05
C GLU A 50 -5.61 -9.83 10.75
N GLY A 51 -4.73 -9.27 11.59
CA GLY A 51 -3.28 -9.42 11.47
C GLY A 51 -2.71 -10.56 12.32
N ILE A 52 -1.39 -10.72 12.23
CA ILE A 52 -0.60 -11.57 13.11
C ILE A 52 0.22 -10.66 14.01
N GLU A 53 0.01 -10.77 15.31
CA GLU A 53 0.73 -9.99 16.31
C GLU A 53 2.06 -10.66 16.72
N PHE A 54 3.14 -9.89 16.69
CA PHE A 54 4.45 -10.26 17.20
C PHE A 54 4.72 -9.43 18.46
N THR A 55 4.20 -9.90 19.60
CA THR A 55 4.22 -9.19 20.89
C THR A 55 5.63 -8.74 21.31
N GLY A 56 6.64 -9.59 21.12
CA GLY A 56 8.04 -9.26 21.43
C GLY A 56 8.63 -8.15 20.56
N ALA A 57 8.09 -7.91 19.37
CA ALA A 57 8.58 -6.91 18.42
C ALA A 57 7.67 -5.68 18.30
N ARG A 58 6.51 -5.65 19.02
CA ARG A 58 5.46 -4.63 18.86
C ARG A 58 5.12 -4.38 17.39
N LEU A 59 4.89 -5.47 16.67
CA LEU A 59 4.66 -5.50 15.23
C LEU A 59 3.37 -6.26 14.95
N ILE A 60 2.50 -5.70 14.12
CA ILE A 60 1.36 -6.40 13.55
C ILE A 60 1.65 -6.60 12.07
N LEU A 61 1.60 -7.84 11.59
CA LEU A 61 1.72 -8.16 10.18
C LEU A 61 0.33 -8.34 9.59
N ILE A 62 -0.06 -7.52 8.62
CA ILE A 62 -1.39 -7.55 8.02
C ILE A 62 -1.31 -7.43 6.50
N PRO A 63 -2.08 -8.22 5.71
CA PRO A 63 -2.12 -8.04 4.26
C PRO A 63 -2.51 -6.61 3.88
N ARG A 64 -1.87 -6.06 2.84
CA ARG A 64 -2.12 -4.67 2.39
C ARG A 64 -3.60 -4.43 2.08
N GLN A 65 -4.24 -5.34 1.35
CA GLN A 65 -5.63 -5.21 0.94
C GLN A 65 -6.55 -5.17 2.17
N THR A 66 -6.33 -6.07 3.14
CA THR A 66 -7.08 -6.08 4.39
C THR A 66 -6.90 -4.77 5.16
N LEU A 67 -5.67 -4.27 5.27
CA LEU A 67 -5.42 -2.96 5.90
C LEU A 67 -6.16 -1.83 5.18
N CYS A 68 -6.08 -1.75 3.85
CA CYS A 68 -6.77 -0.75 3.06
C CYS A 68 -8.30 -0.83 3.24
N ALA A 69 -8.87 -2.03 3.24
CA ALA A 69 -10.29 -2.25 3.45
C ALA A 69 -10.75 -1.78 4.84
N LEU A 70 -9.99 -2.11 5.89
CA LEU A 70 -10.27 -1.65 7.26
C LEU A 70 -10.20 -0.12 7.34
N LEU A 71 -9.17 0.51 6.77
CA LEU A 71 -9.03 1.97 6.77
C LEU A 71 -10.18 2.67 6.02
N VAL A 72 -10.58 2.14 4.85
CA VAL A 72 -11.73 2.68 4.08
C VAL A 72 -13.02 2.56 4.89
N ARG A 73 -13.26 1.41 5.53
CA ARG A 73 -14.43 1.22 6.41
C ARG A 73 -14.41 2.23 7.56
N SER A 74 -13.28 2.40 8.26
CA SER A 74 -13.15 3.40 9.33
C SER A 74 -13.42 4.81 8.83
N LEU A 75 -12.87 5.21 7.68
CA LEU A 75 -13.11 6.53 7.08
C LEU A 75 -14.60 6.76 6.80
N LEU A 76 -15.28 5.78 6.20
CA LEU A 76 -16.72 5.88 5.91
C LEU A 76 -17.56 5.91 7.18
N THR A 77 -17.22 5.10 8.19
CA THR A 77 -17.90 5.11 9.49
C THR A 77 -17.77 6.47 10.19
N CYS A 78 -16.59 7.11 10.12
CA CYS A 78 -16.33 8.38 10.79
C CYS A 78 -16.84 9.60 10.01
N TYR A 79 -16.74 9.60 8.68
CA TYR A 79 -16.88 10.80 7.85
C TYR A 79 -17.77 10.64 6.60
N GLY A 80 -18.20 9.41 6.28
CA GLY A 80 -19.12 9.15 5.18
C GLY A 80 -20.57 9.53 5.51
N ASN A 81 -21.48 9.33 4.55
CA ASN A 81 -22.90 9.61 4.72
C ASN A 81 -23.52 8.69 5.77
N ARG A 82 -23.89 9.26 6.93
CA ARG A 82 -24.57 8.51 8.00
C ARG A 82 -26.09 8.45 7.82
N THR A 83 -26.67 9.39 7.09
CA THR A 83 -28.11 9.47 6.80
C THR A 83 -28.33 10.43 5.61
N SER A 84 -29.39 10.22 4.84
CA SER A 84 -29.70 10.90 3.56
C SER A 84 -29.90 12.42 3.61
N ASP A 85 -29.82 13.06 4.78
CA ASP A 85 -30.09 14.50 4.96
C ASP A 85 -28.84 15.34 5.34
N GLU A 86 -27.68 14.73 5.59
CA GLU A 86 -26.43 15.48 5.82
C GLU A 86 -25.49 15.34 4.61
N SER A 87 -25.01 16.48 4.10
CA SER A 87 -24.00 16.51 3.06
C SER A 87 -22.72 15.79 3.54
N SER A 88 -22.39 14.64 2.95
CA SER A 88 -21.16 13.91 3.26
C SER A 88 -19.97 14.83 3.25
N ARG A 89 -19.15 14.72 4.28
CA ARG A 89 -17.86 15.41 4.31
C ARG A 89 -16.77 14.63 3.60
N LEU A 90 -17.03 13.39 3.21
CA LEU A 90 -16.10 12.52 2.52
C LEU A 90 -16.76 11.85 1.32
N SER A 91 -16.18 12.00 0.14
CA SER A 91 -16.52 11.23 -1.04
C SER A 91 -15.31 10.44 -1.51
N LEU A 92 -15.48 9.14 -1.69
CA LEU A 92 -14.45 8.23 -2.18
C LEU A 92 -14.77 7.84 -3.62
N HIS A 93 -13.81 7.99 -4.52
CA HIS A 93 -13.94 7.67 -5.93
C HIS A 93 -12.83 6.68 -6.32
N PHE A 94 -13.22 5.42 -6.53
CA PHE A 94 -12.33 4.34 -6.96
C PHE A 94 -12.35 4.16 -8.48
N ASN A 95 -11.34 3.50 -9.03
CA ASN A 95 -11.11 3.40 -10.48
C ASN A 95 -11.01 4.78 -11.16
N VAL A 96 -10.41 5.74 -10.46
CA VAL A 96 -10.22 7.12 -10.97
C VAL A 96 -8.75 7.51 -10.87
N SER A 97 -8.15 7.78 -12.03
CA SER A 97 -6.74 8.18 -12.11
C SER A 97 -6.61 9.69 -12.25
N VAL A 98 -5.73 10.31 -11.48
CA VAL A 98 -5.31 11.71 -11.72
C VAL A 98 -4.22 11.69 -12.79
N VAL A 99 -4.56 12.16 -13.99
CA VAL A 99 -3.68 12.10 -15.17
C VAL A 99 -2.96 13.43 -15.45
N ASN A 100 -3.50 14.55 -14.95
CA ASN A 100 -2.87 15.86 -15.09
C ASN A 100 -3.23 16.76 -13.90
N VAL A 101 -2.36 17.72 -13.58
CA VAL A 101 -2.52 18.67 -12.48
C VAL A 101 -2.10 20.06 -12.94
N ASP A 102 -3.04 20.99 -12.95
CA ASP A 102 -2.82 22.42 -13.14
C ASP A 102 -2.76 23.12 -11.78
N LEU A 103 -1.54 23.32 -11.28
CA LEU A 103 -1.31 23.96 -9.99
C LEU A 103 -1.69 25.45 -9.98
N ALA A 104 -1.54 26.14 -11.12
CA ALA A 104 -1.83 27.57 -11.23
C ALA A 104 -3.35 27.81 -11.29
N GLY A 105 -4.06 27.04 -12.12
CA GLY A 105 -5.51 27.08 -12.23
C GLY A 105 -6.26 26.33 -11.12
N ARG A 106 -5.53 25.66 -10.22
CA ARG A 106 -6.05 24.84 -9.10
C ARG A 106 -7.04 23.77 -9.55
N LYS A 107 -6.64 23.00 -10.55
CA LYS A 107 -7.47 21.97 -11.17
C LYS A 107 -6.68 20.67 -11.35
N VAL A 108 -7.38 19.56 -11.26
CA VAL A 108 -6.88 18.24 -11.68
C VAL A 108 -7.72 17.73 -12.83
N VAL A 109 -7.09 16.99 -13.75
CA VAL A 109 -7.78 16.20 -14.75
C VAL A 109 -7.79 14.76 -14.26
N ILE A 110 -8.99 14.22 -14.10
CA ILE A 110 -9.21 12.83 -13.73
C ILE A 110 -9.71 12.03 -14.93
N GLU A 111 -9.30 10.77 -14.98
CA GLU A 111 -9.73 9.78 -15.96
C GLU A 111 -10.66 8.77 -15.28
N ARG A 112 -11.82 8.54 -15.90
CA ARG A 112 -12.82 7.55 -15.52
C ARG A 112 -13.19 6.72 -16.77
N GLU A 113 -13.96 5.65 -16.58
CA GLU A 113 -14.51 4.86 -17.70
C GLU A 113 -15.31 5.73 -18.70
N SER A 114 -16.01 6.75 -18.20
CA SER A 114 -16.78 7.69 -19.02
C SER A 114 -15.95 8.76 -19.74
N GLY A 115 -14.63 8.79 -19.55
CA GLY A 115 -13.71 9.76 -20.15
C GLY A 115 -13.03 10.68 -19.13
N TYR A 116 -12.61 11.86 -19.58
CA TYR A 116 -11.87 12.83 -18.78
C TYR A 116 -12.77 13.90 -18.18
N GLU A 117 -12.50 14.26 -16.93
CA GLU A 117 -13.22 15.29 -16.18
C GLU A 117 -12.20 16.24 -15.53
N THR A 118 -12.54 17.54 -15.46
CA THR A 118 -11.73 18.53 -14.74
C THR A 118 -12.37 18.88 -13.42
N VAL A 119 -11.61 18.73 -12.33
CA VAL A 119 -12.08 19.01 -10.96
C VAL A 119 -11.25 20.14 -10.35
N ALA A 120 -11.92 21.17 -9.84
CA ALA A 120 -11.28 22.26 -9.11
C ALA A 120 -11.04 21.88 -7.63
N TYR A 121 -9.99 22.43 -7.02
CA TYR A 121 -9.67 22.18 -5.62
C TYR A 121 -9.25 23.45 -4.87
N ASP A 122 -9.53 23.49 -3.56
CA ASP A 122 -8.97 24.51 -2.66
C ASP A 122 -7.62 24.08 -2.08
N LEU A 123 -7.50 22.79 -1.78
CA LEU A 123 -6.29 22.14 -1.26
C LEU A 123 -6.12 20.79 -1.97
N LEU A 124 -4.92 20.54 -2.48
CA LEU A 124 -4.52 19.27 -3.09
C LEU A 124 -3.51 18.55 -2.20
N VAL A 125 -3.80 17.30 -1.86
CA VAL A 125 -2.90 16.44 -1.07
C VAL A 125 -2.42 15.30 -1.94
N GLY A 126 -1.10 15.24 -2.18
CA GLY A 126 -0.46 14.16 -2.93
C GLY A 126 -0.19 12.93 -2.04
N ALA A 127 -0.97 11.87 -2.23
CA ALA A 127 -0.79 10.57 -1.58
C ALA A 127 -0.76 9.41 -2.60
N ASP A 128 -0.36 9.71 -3.84
CA ASP A 128 -0.39 8.85 -5.05
C ASP A 128 0.91 8.03 -5.26
N GLY A 129 1.75 7.93 -4.24
CA GLY A 129 2.84 6.95 -4.17
C GLY A 129 4.10 7.28 -4.99
N ILE A 130 4.84 6.23 -5.36
CA ILE A 130 6.18 6.36 -5.93
C ILE A 130 6.19 6.98 -7.34
N HIS A 131 5.11 6.84 -8.11
CA HIS A 131 4.96 7.44 -9.44
C HIS A 131 4.00 8.63 -9.43
N SER A 132 4.06 9.44 -8.37
CA SER A 132 3.16 10.57 -8.13
C SER A 132 3.06 11.55 -9.29
N THR A 133 1.85 11.72 -9.82
CA THR A 133 1.47 12.76 -10.79
C THR A 133 1.59 14.14 -10.15
N ILE A 134 1.17 14.25 -8.89
CA ILE A 134 1.17 15.53 -8.15
C ILE A 134 2.59 16.02 -7.92
N ARG A 135 3.50 15.15 -7.48
CA ARG A 135 4.92 15.48 -7.33
C ARG A 135 5.55 15.90 -8.65
N SER A 136 5.21 15.20 -9.74
CA SER A 136 5.72 15.53 -11.08
C SER A 136 5.29 16.95 -11.49
N ALA A 137 4.02 17.31 -11.25
CA ALA A 137 3.53 18.67 -11.51
C ALA A 137 4.24 19.73 -10.66
N MET A 138 4.52 19.45 -9.38
CA MET A 138 5.27 20.36 -8.50
C MET A 138 6.68 20.62 -9.05
N ILE A 139 7.43 19.55 -9.38
CA ILE A 139 8.78 19.64 -9.95
C ILE A 139 8.79 20.50 -11.22
N ILE A 140 7.83 20.28 -12.12
CA ILE A 140 7.73 21.04 -13.39
C ILE A 140 7.36 22.50 -13.14
N SER A 141 6.45 22.79 -12.21
CA SER A 141 5.99 24.15 -11.93
C SER A 141 7.05 25.04 -11.28
N LYS A 142 7.96 24.43 -10.50
CA LYS A 142 8.94 25.11 -9.66
C LYS A 142 10.25 24.31 -9.62
N PRO A 143 10.98 24.21 -10.75
CA PRO A 143 12.18 23.40 -10.83
C PRO A 143 13.27 23.89 -9.87
N ASP A 144 13.39 25.20 -9.66
CA ASP A 144 14.43 25.80 -8.80
C ASP A 144 14.11 25.72 -7.30
N GLU A 145 12.87 25.39 -6.93
CA GLU A 145 12.45 25.26 -5.52
C GLU A 145 12.30 23.79 -5.09
N THR A 146 12.47 22.84 -6.01
CA THR A 146 12.23 21.42 -5.75
C THR A 146 13.50 20.60 -5.86
N ASP A 147 14.11 20.27 -4.72
CA ASP A 147 15.20 19.30 -4.66
C ASP A 147 14.64 17.87 -4.63
N PHE A 148 14.64 17.20 -5.79
CA PHE A 148 14.16 15.84 -5.95
C PHE A 148 15.25 14.91 -6.50
N GLN A 149 15.49 13.81 -5.78
CA GLN A 149 16.36 12.73 -6.21
C GLN A 149 15.65 11.38 -6.14
N GLN A 150 15.73 10.61 -7.22
CA GLN A 150 15.26 9.23 -7.25
C GLN A 150 16.44 8.28 -7.51
N LEU A 151 16.75 7.43 -6.53
CA LEU A 151 17.82 6.44 -6.62
C LEU A 151 17.23 5.05 -6.80
N GLN A 152 17.53 4.42 -7.94
CA GLN A 152 17.18 3.01 -8.15
C GLN A 152 18.22 2.11 -7.48
N ARG A 153 17.76 1.21 -6.63
CA ARG A 153 18.60 0.18 -6.01
C ARG A 153 18.91 -0.93 -7.04
N PRO A 154 20.10 -1.55 -6.99
CA PRO A 154 20.47 -2.61 -7.93
C PRO A 154 19.79 -3.95 -7.63
N GLN A 155 19.22 -4.13 -6.43
CA GLN A 155 18.51 -5.35 -6.07
C GLN A 155 17.12 -5.38 -6.72
N VAL A 156 16.74 -6.57 -7.17
CA VAL A 156 15.37 -6.91 -7.55
C VAL A 156 14.73 -7.75 -6.46
N TRP A 157 13.40 -7.87 -6.48
CA TRP A 157 12.67 -8.66 -5.50
C TRP A 157 11.50 -9.43 -6.10
N LYS A 158 11.07 -10.46 -5.37
CA LYS A 158 9.88 -11.25 -5.69
C LYS A 158 9.23 -11.77 -4.42
N VAL A 159 7.91 -11.96 -4.48
CA VAL A 159 7.14 -12.64 -3.45
C VAL A 159 6.72 -13.99 -3.98
N LEU A 160 7.01 -15.04 -3.22
CA LEU A 160 6.53 -16.40 -3.48
C LEU A 160 5.47 -16.76 -2.44
N GLN A 161 4.36 -17.31 -2.88
CA GLN A 161 3.36 -17.88 -1.99
C GLN A 161 3.76 -19.32 -1.69
N LEU A 162 3.92 -19.62 -0.41
CA LEU A 162 4.26 -20.93 0.08
C LEU A 162 3.02 -21.50 0.78
N PRO A 163 2.61 -22.74 0.42
CA PRO A 163 1.54 -23.40 1.15
C PRO A 163 1.97 -23.62 2.60
N MET A 164 1.01 -23.99 3.46
CA MET A 164 1.27 -24.34 4.85
C MET A 164 2.50 -25.24 5.00
N GLN A 165 3.47 -24.79 5.80
CA GLN A 165 4.70 -25.52 6.13
C GLN A 165 4.68 -25.86 7.63
N PRO A 166 4.23 -27.06 8.03
CA PRO A 166 4.08 -27.43 9.45
C PRO A 166 5.37 -27.24 10.28
N GLU A 167 6.53 -27.50 9.67
CA GLU A 167 7.85 -27.33 10.30
C GLU A 167 8.24 -25.87 10.56
N LEU A 168 7.60 -24.92 9.86
CA LEU A 168 7.82 -23.49 10.06
C LEU A 168 6.78 -22.85 10.98
N GLN A 169 5.70 -23.57 11.30
CA GLN A 169 4.68 -23.09 12.24
C GLN A 169 5.25 -23.10 13.66
N GLN A 170 5.33 -21.91 14.26
CA GLN A 170 5.85 -21.71 15.61
C GLN A 170 4.83 -20.95 16.46
N SER A 171 4.80 -21.26 17.75
CA SER A 171 4.08 -20.49 18.77
C SER A 171 5.09 -19.95 19.80
N PRO A 172 5.30 -18.62 19.87
CA PRO A 172 4.65 -17.57 19.09
C PRO A 172 5.11 -17.52 17.62
N PRO A 173 4.32 -16.93 16.70
CA PRO A 173 4.70 -16.75 15.30
C PRO A 173 6.02 -15.99 15.16
N ARG A 174 6.81 -16.33 14.13
CA ARG A 174 8.11 -15.65 13.86
C ARG A 174 8.27 -15.35 12.38
N ILE A 175 8.94 -14.24 12.10
CA ILE A 175 9.46 -13.92 10.76
C ILE A 175 10.77 -14.68 10.59
N ILE A 176 10.86 -15.51 9.55
CA ILE A 176 12.05 -16.32 9.29
C ILE A 176 12.92 -15.57 8.28
N ARG A 177 14.12 -15.17 8.72
CA ARG A 177 15.09 -14.52 7.83
C ARG A 177 15.65 -15.52 6.83
N LEU A 178 15.66 -15.13 5.56
CA LEU A 178 16.28 -15.89 4.48
C LEU A 178 17.61 -15.25 4.11
N GLU A 179 18.65 -16.07 3.97
CA GLU A 179 19.95 -15.61 3.49
C GLU A 179 20.72 -16.77 2.85
N LYS A 180 21.20 -16.59 1.62
CA LYS A 180 22.02 -17.57 0.90
C LYS A 180 22.92 -16.87 -0.11
N ARG A 181 24.18 -17.32 -0.21
CA ARG A 181 25.07 -16.93 -1.31
C ARG A 181 24.88 -17.89 -2.49
N SER A 182 24.78 -17.33 -3.68
CA SER A 182 24.69 -18.03 -4.97
C SER A 182 25.79 -17.53 -5.90
N ALA A 183 26.38 -18.42 -6.69
CA ALA A 183 27.32 -18.04 -7.75
C ALA A 183 26.63 -17.23 -8.86
N GLU A 184 25.36 -17.51 -9.15
CA GLU A 184 24.57 -16.90 -10.23
C GLU A 184 23.86 -15.61 -9.80
N PHE A 185 23.43 -15.54 -8.54
CA PHE A 185 22.56 -14.45 -8.04
C PHE A 185 23.20 -13.62 -6.92
N GLY A 186 24.48 -13.85 -6.62
CA GLY A 186 25.18 -13.16 -5.55
C GLY A 186 24.55 -13.43 -4.18
N LEU A 187 24.34 -12.38 -3.38
CA LEU A 187 23.61 -12.49 -2.12
C LEU A 187 22.11 -12.49 -2.37
N VAL A 188 21.46 -13.60 -2.05
CA VAL A 188 20.00 -13.73 -1.98
C VAL A 188 19.60 -13.59 -0.51
N PHE A 189 18.69 -12.68 -0.20
CA PHE A 189 18.25 -12.43 1.17
C PHE A 189 16.76 -12.08 1.22
N GLY A 190 16.12 -12.19 2.37
CA GLY A 190 14.69 -11.96 2.45
C GLY A 190 14.07 -12.39 3.76
N ALA A 191 12.76 -12.63 3.72
CA ALA A 191 12.00 -13.12 4.86
C ALA A 191 10.83 -14.00 4.41
N CYS A 192 10.57 -15.09 5.14
CA CYS A 192 9.27 -15.75 5.14
C CYS A 192 8.39 -15.12 6.20
N LEU A 193 7.23 -14.64 5.75
CA LEU A 193 6.22 -13.94 6.52
C LEU A 193 5.03 -14.87 6.72
N PRO A 194 4.65 -15.22 7.96
CA PRO A 194 3.48 -16.08 8.18
C PRO A 194 2.18 -15.37 7.79
N GLN A 195 1.17 -16.16 7.45
CA GLN A 195 -0.20 -15.73 7.17
C GLN A 195 -1.19 -16.37 8.16
N LYS A 196 -2.37 -15.77 8.31
CA LYS A 196 -3.38 -16.16 9.31
C LYS A 196 -3.96 -17.57 9.07
N ASP A 197 -3.98 -18.00 7.82
CA ASP A 197 -4.40 -19.34 7.37
C ASP A 197 -3.31 -20.42 7.50
N GLY A 198 -2.13 -20.05 8.03
CA GLY A 198 -0.99 -20.95 8.19
C GLY A 198 -0.08 -21.04 6.97
N ASN A 199 -0.40 -20.37 5.86
CA ASN A 199 0.47 -20.21 4.69
C ASN A 199 1.60 -19.20 4.99
N PHE A 200 2.54 -19.05 4.04
CA PHE A 200 3.63 -18.08 4.14
C PHE A 200 3.81 -17.31 2.84
N SER A 201 4.24 -16.06 2.95
CA SER A 201 4.81 -15.31 1.83
C SER A 201 6.33 -15.18 2.00
N ALA A 202 7.10 -15.69 1.05
CA ALA A 202 8.55 -15.47 1.00
C ALA A 202 8.85 -14.24 0.16
N LEU A 203 9.25 -13.14 0.80
CA LEU A 203 9.78 -11.95 0.16
C LEU A 203 11.29 -12.12 -0.01
N ILE A 204 11.76 -12.19 -1.25
CA ILE A 204 13.15 -12.49 -1.60
C ILE A 204 13.72 -11.36 -2.43
N PHE A 205 14.95 -10.94 -2.11
CA PHE A 205 15.76 -9.94 -2.79
C PHE A 205 17.05 -10.59 -3.30
N TRP A 206 17.51 -10.18 -4.47
CA TRP A 206 18.82 -10.57 -4.98
C TRP A 206 19.34 -9.53 -5.98
N GLN A 207 20.61 -9.66 -6.35
CA GLN A 207 21.22 -8.87 -7.41
C GLN A 207 21.71 -9.81 -8.52
N PRO A 208 21.12 -9.75 -9.73
CA PRO A 208 21.60 -10.54 -10.86
C PRO A 208 23.10 -10.30 -11.12
N VAL A 209 23.91 -11.36 -11.14
CA VAL A 209 25.33 -11.23 -11.47
C VAL A 209 25.47 -11.03 -12.98
N GLY A 210 26.20 -9.99 -13.39
CA GLY A 210 26.50 -9.74 -14.81
C GLY A 210 25.33 -9.19 -15.65
N SER A 211 24.16 -8.95 -15.07
CA SER A 211 23.03 -8.32 -15.75
C SER A 211 22.84 -6.87 -15.30
N THR A 212 22.60 -5.99 -16.27
CA THR A 212 22.13 -4.62 -16.02
C THR A 212 20.62 -4.55 -15.84
N ASP A 213 19.91 -5.68 -16.00
CA ASP A 213 18.47 -5.74 -15.86
C ASP A 213 18.09 -5.59 -14.38
N ARG A 214 17.34 -4.51 -14.11
CA ARG A 214 16.88 -4.11 -12.77
C ARG A 214 15.36 -4.21 -12.67
N ILE A 215 14.73 -4.88 -13.62
CA ILE A 215 13.29 -5.10 -13.63
C ILE A 215 13.01 -6.28 -12.69
N ASN A 216 12.06 -6.09 -11.77
CA ASN A 216 11.60 -7.20 -10.95
C ASN A 216 10.96 -8.25 -11.86
N PRO A 217 11.35 -9.53 -11.77
CA PRO A 217 10.79 -10.56 -12.63
C PRO A 217 9.28 -10.64 -12.45
N CYS A 218 8.55 -10.80 -13.56
CA CYS A 218 7.12 -11.03 -13.54
C CYS A 218 6.77 -12.18 -12.57
N GLY A 219 5.62 -12.06 -11.89
CA GLY A 219 5.09 -13.15 -11.07
C GLY A 219 5.00 -14.44 -11.89
N ILE A 220 5.51 -15.55 -11.36
CA ILE A 220 5.18 -16.86 -11.94
C ILE A 220 3.82 -17.19 -11.33
N GLN A 221 2.78 -17.31 -12.14
CA GLN A 221 1.55 -17.94 -11.69
C GLN A 221 1.87 -19.44 -11.57
N PRO A 222 1.66 -20.06 -10.39
CA PRO A 222 1.73 -21.52 -10.28
C PRO A 222 0.70 -22.19 -11.17
#